data_AF-A0A0F8ZDN5-F1
#
_entry.id   AF-A0A0F8ZDN5-F1
#
_cell.length_a   1.000
_cell.length_b   1.000
_cell.length_c   1.000
_cell.angle_alpha   90.00
_cell.angle_beta   90.00
_cell.angle_gamma   90.00
#
_symmetry.space_group_name_H-M   'P 1'
#
loop_
_entity.id
_entity.type
_entity.pdbx_description
1 polymer ?
#
loop_
_entity_poly.entity_id
_entity_poly.type
_entity_poly.pdbx_seq_one_letter_code
_entity_poly.pdbx_strand_id
1 'polypeptide(L)'
;MAEPDFRSFLLDRTLSHLMRWHAKPVQHRDSVAEHHGTTAFIAYCLVFELKRLYGYKRLNPERVMIKSLVHDAPEQVTGDTPGSAKRLFKDARRAFARWEKLALPMIFVGAPSELADHLRENVTAGSDYSQLSQIGTVVSGDITRPPVLPPAERIHRS
;
A
#
# COMPACT_ATOMS: atom_id res chain seq x y z
N MET A 1 1.73 -19.99 -23.95
CA MET A 1 0.89 -18.95 -23.31
C MET A 1 1.00 -17.71 -24.17
N ALA A 2 -0.09 -16.99 -24.45
CA ALA A 2 -0.02 -15.73 -25.19
C ALA A 2 0.81 -14.72 -24.39
N GLU A 3 1.56 -13.86 -25.08
CA GLU A 3 2.23 -12.76 -24.40
C GLU A 3 1.19 -11.82 -23.77
N PRO A 4 1.42 -11.34 -22.54
CA PRO A 4 0.50 -10.42 -21.88
C PRO A 4 0.36 -9.12 -22.67
N ASP A 5 -0.88 -8.79 -23.02
CA ASP A 5 -1.27 -7.56 -23.70
C ASP A 5 -2.01 -6.61 -22.73
N PHE A 6 -2.39 -5.42 -23.21
CA PHE A 6 -3.06 -4.43 -22.36
C PHE A 6 -4.42 -4.91 -21.85
N ARG A 7 -5.13 -5.73 -22.63
CA ARG A 7 -6.40 -6.31 -22.19
C ARG A 7 -6.16 -7.27 -21.02
N SER A 8 -5.15 -8.12 -21.09
CA SER A 8 -4.80 -9.05 -20.02
C SER A 8 -4.39 -8.31 -18.74
N PHE A 9 -3.64 -7.20 -18.87
CA PHE A 9 -3.31 -6.32 -17.75
C PHE A 9 -4.57 -5.75 -17.07
N LEU A 10 -5.52 -5.20 -17.85
CA LEU A 10 -6.75 -4.61 -17.30
C LEU A 10 -7.66 -5.65 -16.62
N LEU A 11 -7.58 -6.90 -17.04
CA LEU A 11 -8.37 -8.01 -16.51
C LEU A 11 -7.62 -8.83 -15.46
N ASP A 12 -6.41 -8.42 -15.07
CA ASP A 12 -5.63 -9.14 -14.07
C ASP A 12 -6.33 -9.07 -12.70
N ARG A 13 -6.58 -10.25 -12.13
CA ARG A 13 -7.26 -10.46 -10.85
C ARG A 13 -6.39 -11.22 -9.87
N THR A 14 -5.09 -11.39 -10.13
CA THR A 14 -4.19 -12.23 -9.33
C THR A 14 -4.23 -11.86 -7.85
N LEU A 15 -4.21 -10.56 -7.52
CA LEU A 15 -4.29 -10.07 -6.14
C LEU A 15 -5.63 -10.38 -5.44
N SER A 16 -6.71 -10.60 -6.19
CA SER A 16 -8.00 -11.03 -5.61
C SER A 16 -7.98 -12.50 -5.16
N HIS A 17 -7.00 -13.28 -5.61
CA HIS A 17 -6.83 -14.68 -5.23
C HIS A 17 -5.79 -14.88 -4.11
N LEU A 18 -5.01 -13.85 -3.78
CA LEU A 18 -4.03 -13.88 -2.70
C LEU A 18 -4.69 -13.51 -1.37
N MET A 19 -4.70 -14.46 -0.44
CA MET A 19 -5.36 -14.30 0.86
C MET A 19 -4.36 -13.86 1.93
N ARG A 20 -4.75 -12.88 2.73
CA ARG A 20 -4.00 -12.42 3.90
C ARG A 20 -4.31 -13.27 5.12
N TRP A 21 -3.49 -13.11 6.16
CA TRP A 21 -3.66 -13.77 7.47
C TRP A 21 -3.59 -15.31 7.46
N HIS A 22 -2.97 -15.90 6.43
CA HIS A 22 -2.90 -17.36 6.24
C HIS A 22 -2.25 -18.13 7.41
N ALA A 23 -1.48 -17.47 8.27
CA ALA A 23 -0.87 -18.06 9.46
C ALA A 23 -1.77 -18.04 10.72
N LYS A 24 -3.02 -17.56 10.62
CA LYS A 24 -3.95 -17.44 11.75
C LYS A 24 -5.36 -17.90 11.37
N PRO A 25 -6.16 -18.42 12.32
CA PRO A 25 -7.58 -18.60 12.11
C PRO A 25 -8.26 -17.23 11.93
N VAL A 26 -9.11 -17.11 10.91
CA VAL A 26 -9.88 -15.90 10.62
C VAL A 26 -11.36 -16.23 10.44
N GLN A 27 -12.24 -15.33 10.90
CA GLN A 27 -13.69 -15.46 10.70
C GLN A 27 -14.11 -15.07 9.27
N HIS A 28 -13.44 -14.05 8.72
CA HIS A 28 -13.63 -13.60 7.35
C HIS A 28 -12.27 -13.58 6.66
N ARG A 29 -12.21 -14.12 5.43
CA ARG A 29 -11.01 -14.06 4.60
C ARG A 29 -10.97 -12.70 3.92
N ASP A 30 -9.77 -12.14 3.84
CA ASP A 30 -9.49 -10.85 3.23
C ASP A 30 -8.36 -11.06 2.21
N SER A 31 -8.62 -10.67 0.97
CA SER A 31 -7.64 -10.72 -0.11
C SER A 31 -6.73 -9.51 -0.09
N VAL A 32 -5.58 -9.62 -0.77
CA VAL A 32 -4.69 -8.46 -0.98
C VAL A 32 -5.42 -7.35 -1.75
N ALA A 33 -6.28 -7.70 -2.72
CA ALA A 33 -7.08 -6.72 -3.45
C ALA A 33 -8.10 -5.96 -2.56
N GLU A 34 -8.79 -6.64 -1.65
CA GLU A 34 -9.72 -6.01 -0.69
C GLU A 34 -8.98 -5.11 0.30
N HIS A 35 -7.82 -5.58 0.78
CA HIS A 35 -6.92 -4.78 1.59
C HIS A 35 -6.46 -3.51 0.85
N HIS A 36 -6.04 -3.61 -0.41
CA HIS A 36 -5.65 -2.44 -1.22
C HIS A 36 -6.79 -1.42 -1.33
N GLY A 37 -8.01 -1.87 -1.64
CA GLY A 37 -9.17 -0.99 -1.75
C GLY A 37 -9.48 -0.26 -0.43
N THR A 38 -9.47 -1.00 0.67
CA THR A 38 -9.74 -0.45 2.01
C THR A 38 -8.64 0.54 2.43
N THR A 39 -7.37 0.18 2.27
CA THR A 39 -6.23 1.02 2.61
C THR A 39 -6.19 2.30 1.78
N ALA A 40 -6.49 2.21 0.47
CA ALA A 40 -6.56 3.37 -0.41
C ALA A 40 -7.68 4.34 0.00
N PHE A 41 -8.87 3.82 0.32
CA PHE A 41 -10.00 4.63 0.76
C PHE A 41 -9.71 5.33 2.11
N ILE A 42 -9.20 4.59 3.10
CA ILE A 42 -8.83 5.15 4.40
C ILE A 42 -7.77 6.23 4.23
N ALA A 43 -6.72 5.97 3.44
CA ALA A 43 -5.63 6.90 3.24
C ALA A 43 -6.10 8.20 2.54
N TYR A 44 -6.98 8.08 1.54
CA TYR A 44 -7.60 9.24 0.90
C TYR A 44 -8.39 10.08 1.90
N CYS A 45 -9.33 9.47 2.63
CA CYS A 45 -10.18 10.16 3.60
C CYS A 45 -9.36 10.86 4.70
N LEU A 46 -8.34 10.18 5.22
CA LEU A 46 -7.47 10.75 6.25
C LEU A 46 -6.70 11.96 5.72
N VAL A 47 -6.08 11.84 4.56
CA VAL A 47 -5.29 12.94 3.97
C VAL A 47 -6.18 14.12 3.58
N PHE A 48 -7.39 13.85 3.08
CA PHE A 48 -8.38 14.86 2.78
C PHE A 48 -8.77 15.65 4.04
N GLU A 49 -9.13 14.96 5.13
CA GLU A 49 -9.50 15.60 6.39
C GLU A 49 -8.32 16.33 7.02
N LEU A 50 -7.09 15.80 6.92
CA LEU A 50 -5.90 16.50 7.40
C LEU A 50 -5.67 17.82 6.67
N LYS A 51 -5.83 17.82 5.35
CA LYS A 51 -5.74 19.05 4.55
C LYS A 51 -6.86 20.04 4.90
N ARG A 52 -8.09 19.55 5.10
CA ARG A 52 -9.28 20.36 5.40
C ARG A 52 -9.25 20.98 6.79
N LEU A 53 -8.88 20.21 7.81
CA LEU A 53 -8.96 20.61 9.22
C LEU A 53 -7.68 21.27 9.73
N TYR A 54 -6.51 20.85 9.25
CA TYR A 54 -5.21 21.26 9.79
C TYR A 54 -4.34 22.02 8.77
N GLY A 55 -4.87 22.27 7.57
CA GLY A 55 -4.20 23.15 6.59
C GLY A 55 -2.93 22.56 5.97
N TYR A 56 -2.76 21.23 5.95
CA TYR A 56 -1.62 20.56 5.31
C TYR A 56 -1.67 20.67 3.77
N LYS A 57 -1.38 21.85 3.21
CA LYS A 57 -1.51 22.18 1.78
C LYS A 57 -0.65 21.32 0.84
N ARG A 58 0.45 20.74 1.35
CA ARG A 58 1.37 19.89 0.57
C ARG A 58 0.86 18.46 0.38
N LEU A 59 -0.14 18.04 1.14
CA LEU A 59 -0.71 16.71 0.98
C LEU A 59 -1.66 16.66 -0.21
N ASN A 60 -1.57 15.57 -0.97
CA ASN A 60 -2.41 15.27 -2.13
C ASN A 60 -3.14 13.93 -1.87
N PRO A 61 -4.45 13.98 -1.53
CA PRO A 61 -5.25 12.78 -1.25
C PRO A 61 -5.24 11.75 -2.39
N GLU A 62 -5.38 12.20 -3.63
CA GLU A 62 -5.46 11.36 -4.82
C GLU A 62 -4.15 10.60 -5.06
N ARG A 63 -3.01 11.28 -4.89
CA ARG A 63 -1.68 10.68 -5.03
C ARG A 63 -1.44 9.63 -3.94
N VAL A 64 -1.89 9.89 -2.71
CA VAL A 64 -1.77 8.90 -1.62
C VAL A 64 -2.68 7.70 -1.87
N MET A 65 -3.88 7.92 -2.41
CA MET A 65 -4.78 6.83 -2.79
C MET A 65 -4.14 5.89 -3.82
N ILE A 66 -3.54 6.43 -4.89
CA ILE A 66 -2.85 5.64 -5.92
C ILE A 66 -1.71 4.83 -5.30
N LYS A 67 -0.86 5.46 -4.47
CA LYS A 67 0.23 4.77 -3.78
C LYS A 67 -0.29 3.61 -2.93
N SER A 68 -1.29 3.86 -2.11
CA SER A 68 -1.90 2.83 -1.26
C SER A 68 -2.53 1.69 -2.08
N LEU A 69 -3.09 1.98 -3.25
CA LEU A 69 -3.72 0.98 -4.11
C LEU A 69 -2.71 -0.01 -4.71
N VAL A 70 -1.45 0.39 -4.86
CA VAL A 70 -0.41 -0.44 -5.50
C VAL A 70 0.75 -0.83 -4.57
N HIS A 71 0.74 -0.41 -3.30
CA HIS A 71 1.90 -0.54 -2.42
C HIS A 71 2.38 -1.99 -2.23
N ASP A 72 1.46 -2.95 -2.14
CA ASP A 72 1.75 -4.38 -2.00
C ASP A 72 1.59 -5.13 -3.34
N ALA A 73 1.56 -4.44 -4.49
CA ALA A 73 1.51 -5.08 -5.82
C ALA A 73 2.61 -6.14 -6.06
N PRO A 74 3.86 -6.00 -5.56
CA PRO A 74 4.88 -7.05 -5.66
C PRO A 74 4.46 -8.39 -5.03
N GLU A 75 3.49 -8.41 -4.12
CA GLU A 75 2.97 -9.65 -3.50
C GLU A 75 2.25 -10.55 -4.51
N GLN A 76 1.89 -10.03 -5.69
CA GLN A 76 1.48 -10.86 -6.84
C GLN A 76 2.53 -11.94 -7.19
N VAL A 77 3.81 -11.62 -7.01
CA VAL A 77 4.94 -12.48 -7.35
C VAL A 77 5.49 -13.17 -6.11
N THR A 78 5.66 -12.43 -5.01
CA THR A 78 6.29 -12.97 -3.79
C THR A 78 5.32 -13.75 -2.89
N GLY A 79 4.02 -13.57 -3.07
CA GLY A 79 2.97 -13.95 -2.13
C GLY A 79 2.87 -13.00 -0.94
N ASP A 80 1.69 -12.98 -0.31
CA ASP A 80 1.47 -12.31 0.99
C ASP A 80 2.35 -12.98 2.04
N THR A 81 3.13 -12.17 2.76
CA THR A 81 3.94 -12.66 3.88
C THR A 81 3.49 -11.97 5.16
N PRO A 82 3.21 -12.71 6.26
CA PRO A 82 2.74 -12.10 7.49
C PRO A 82 3.77 -11.12 8.05
N GLY A 83 3.32 -9.97 8.54
CA GLY A 83 4.21 -8.96 9.13
C GLY A 83 5.02 -9.49 10.31
N SER A 84 4.56 -10.52 11.03
CA SER A 84 5.36 -11.20 12.06
C SER A 84 6.59 -11.90 11.47
N ALA A 85 6.44 -12.58 10.32
CA ALA A 85 7.55 -13.23 9.63
C ALA A 85 8.52 -12.19 9.03
N LYS A 86 8.00 -11.12 8.42
CA LYS A 86 8.84 -10.00 7.91
C LYS A 86 9.69 -9.34 9.02
N ARG A 87 9.28 -9.45 10.29
CA ARG A 87 9.93 -8.81 11.46
C ARG A 87 10.67 -9.77 12.39
N LEU A 88 10.71 -11.07 12.08
CA LEU A 88 11.25 -12.10 12.97
C LEU A 88 12.71 -11.82 13.37
N PHE A 89 13.55 -11.45 12.40
CA PHE A 89 14.95 -11.03 12.59
C PHE A 89 15.30 -9.89 11.63
N LYS A 90 16.38 -9.14 11.91
CA LYS A 90 16.84 -8.04 11.04
C LYS A 90 17.12 -8.48 9.60
N ASP A 91 17.66 -9.69 9.44
CA ASP A 91 18.00 -10.23 8.12
C ASP A 91 16.77 -10.64 7.31
N ALA A 92 15.70 -11.10 7.98
CA ALA A 92 14.44 -11.43 7.33
C ALA A 92 13.87 -10.19 6.63
N ARG A 93 13.79 -9.05 7.34
CA ARG A 93 13.29 -7.79 6.74
C ARG A 93 14.07 -7.39 5.49
N ARG A 94 15.41 -7.49 5.54
CA ARG A 94 16.27 -7.18 4.39
C ARG A 94 16.06 -8.14 3.23
N ALA A 95 15.87 -9.44 3.52
CA ALA A 95 15.58 -10.44 2.51
C ALA A 95 14.25 -10.15 1.80
N PHE A 96 13.17 -9.87 2.55
CA PHE A 96 11.87 -9.51 1.96
C PHE A 96 11.94 -8.25 1.10
N ALA A 97 12.57 -7.18 1.60
CA ALA A 97 12.76 -5.95 0.81
C ALA A 97 13.54 -6.20 -0.49
N ARG A 98 14.51 -7.13 -0.48
CA ARG A 98 15.23 -7.54 -1.68
C ARG A 98 14.32 -8.30 -2.65
N TRP A 99 13.47 -9.19 -2.17
CA TRP A 99 12.52 -9.94 -3.01
C TRP A 99 11.49 -9.02 -3.65
N GLU A 100 10.90 -8.11 -2.87
CA GLU A 100 9.96 -7.11 -3.39
C GLU A 100 10.61 -6.27 -4.51
N LYS A 101 11.88 -5.87 -4.36
CA LYS A 101 12.62 -5.16 -5.41
C LYS A 101 12.84 -6.00 -6.67
N LEU A 102 13.12 -7.29 -6.53
CA LEU A 102 13.30 -8.21 -7.66
C LEU A 102 11.97 -8.52 -8.38
N ALA A 103 10.83 -8.36 -7.70
CA ALA A 103 9.49 -8.56 -8.26
C ALA A 103 8.96 -7.35 -9.05
N LEU A 104 9.45 -6.14 -8.81
CA LEU A 104 9.03 -4.92 -9.52
C LEU A 104 9.00 -4.99 -11.06
N PRO A 105 10.01 -5.57 -11.76
CA PRO A 105 9.95 -5.70 -13.22
C PRO A 105 8.94 -6.76 -13.70
N MET A 106 8.47 -7.64 -12.81
CA MET A 106 7.56 -8.74 -13.12
C MET A 106 6.08 -8.37 -12.91
N ILE A 107 5.80 -7.17 -12.39
CA ILE A 107 4.43 -6.65 -12.20
C ILE A 107 4.08 -5.63 -13.29
N PHE A 108 2.76 -5.45 -13.50
CA PHE A 108 2.17 -4.59 -14.52
C PHE A 108 2.57 -4.94 -15.97
N VAL A 109 2.89 -6.22 -16.20
CA VAL A 109 3.23 -6.71 -17.55
C VAL A 109 1.98 -6.63 -18.43
N GLY A 110 2.15 -6.15 -19.67
CA GLY A 110 1.05 -5.89 -20.61
C GLY A 110 0.54 -4.44 -20.60
N ALA A 111 0.85 -3.63 -19.57
CA ALA A 111 0.58 -2.19 -19.59
C ALA A 111 1.53 -1.46 -20.57
N PRO A 112 1.08 -0.35 -21.20
CA PRO A 112 1.97 0.57 -21.91
C PRO A 112 3.11 1.04 -21.00
N SER A 113 4.31 1.23 -21.55
CA SER A 113 5.52 1.51 -20.77
C SER A 113 5.36 2.69 -19.81
N GLU A 114 4.81 3.82 -20.28
CA GLU A 114 4.57 5.00 -19.45
C GLU A 114 3.65 4.72 -18.25
N LEU A 115 2.60 3.92 -18.46
CA LEU A 115 1.68 3.52 -17.39
C LEU A 115 2.36 2.55 -16.42
N ALA A 116 3.09 1.56 -16.94
CA ALA A 116 3.81 0.60 -16.10
C ALA A 116 4.82 1.30 -15.20
N ASP A 117 5.58 2.24 -15.74
CA ASP A 117 6.58 3.01 -15.00
C ASP A 117 5.92 3.93 -13.96
N HIS A 118 4.85 4.63 -14.33
CA HIS A 118 4.05 5.42 -13.39
C HIS A 118 3.55 4.58 -12.20
N LEU A 119 3.05 3.37 -12.45
CA LEU A 119 2.58 2.50 -11.37
C LEU A 119 3.74 2.00 -10.50
N ARG A 120 4.88 1.58 -11.09
CA ARG A 120 6.08 1.13 -10.34
C ARG A 120 6.69 2.23 -9.47
N GLU A 121 6.69 3.47 -9.94
CA GLU A 121 7.12 4.62 -9.14
C GLU A 121 6.27 4.78 -7.87
N ASN A 122 4.97 4.52 -7.96
CA ASN A 122 4.07 4.58 -6.81
C ASN A 122 4.23 3.41 -5.84
N VAL A 123 4.76 2.27 -6.28
CA VAL A 123 5.18 1.15 -5.40
C VAL A 123 6.44 1.51 -4.62
N THR A 124 7.50 1.93 -5.32
CA THR A 124 8.81 2.20 -4.72
C THR A 124 8.82 3.40 -3.77
N ALA A 125 8.00 4.41 -4.07
CA ALA A 125 7.83 5.59 -3.21
C ALA A 125 7.07 5.31 -1.90
N GLY A 126 6.60 4.08 -1.66
CA GLY A 126 5.99 3.63 -0.41
C GLY A 126 6.99 3.31 0.70
N SER A 127 8.30 3.30 0.42
CA SER A 127 9.35 3.10 1.44
C SER A 127 9.81 4.41 2.10
N ASP A 128 9.60 5.55 1.43
CA ASP A 128 9.99 6.87 1.93
C ASP A 128 8.80 7.54 2.64
N TYR A 129 8.54 7.08 3.86
CA TYR A 129 7.55 7.68 4.76
C TYR A 129 8.02 9.04 5.32
N SER A 130 9.12 9.65 4.85
CA SER A 130 9.60 10.93 5.40
C SER A 130 8.53 12.03 5.32
N GLN A 131 7.77 12.07 4.22
CA GLN A 131 6.65 13.00 3.99
C GLN A 131 5.36 12.60 4.72
N LEU A 132 5.26 11.33 5.17
CA LEU A 132 4.12 10.74 5.86
C LEU A 132 4.48 10.31 7.29
N SER A 133 5.58 10.80 7.87
CA SER A 133 6.09 10.33 9.17
C SER A 133 5.10 10.57 10.32
N GLN A 134 4.14 11.48 10.12
CA GLN A 134 3.04 11.76 11.04
C GLN A 134 1.81 10.84 10.85
N ILE A 135 1.71 10.12 9.72
CA ILE A 135 0.52 9.34 9.29
C ILE A 135 0.84 7.86 8.99
N GLY A 136 2.13 7.52 8.79
CA GLY A 136 2.60 6.27 8.18
C GLY A 136 2.11 4.98 8.85
N THR A 137 1.70 5.08 10.11
CA THR A 137 1.14 3.96 10.87
C THR A 137 -0.22 3.48 10.35
N VAL A 138 -1.03 4.36 9.76
CA VAL A 138 -2.38 4.02 9.27
C VAL A 138 -2.32 3.22 7.97
N VAL A 139 -1.30 3.47 7.14
CA VAL A 139 -1.19 2.87 5.79
C VAL A 139 -0.48 1.51 5.85
N SER A 140 0.45 1.29 6.78
CA SER A 140 1.21 0.04 6.88
C SER A 140 0.47 -1.10 7.60
N GLY A 141 -0.80 -0.89 8.00
CA GLY A 141 -1.58 -1.85 8.79
C GLY A 141 -1.02 -2.14 10.20
N ASP A 142 -0.07 -1.33 10.70
CA ASP A 142 0.53 -1.51 12.01
C ASP A 142 -0.24 -0.71 13.07
N ILE A 143 -1.41 -1.20 13.47
CA ILE A 143 -2.28 -0.56 14.47
C ILE A 143 -1.64 -0.45 15.88
N THR A 144 -0.43 -0.97 16.08
CA THR A 144 0.23 -1.01 17.41
C THR A 144 0.86 0.32 17.82
N ARG A 145 0.93 1.30 16.92
CA ARG A 145 1.38 2.66 17.23
C ARG A 145 0.24 3.65 16.95
N PRO A 146 -0.20 4.45 17.93
CA PRO A 146 -1.17 5.51 17.63
C PRO A 146 -0.52 6.53 16.68
N PRO A 147 -1.28 7.13 15.73
CA PRO A 147 -0.78 8.27 14.99
C PRO A 147 -0.44 9.39 15.97
N VAL A 148 0.74 9.99 15.82
CA VAL A 148 1.14 11.16 16.63
C VAL A 148 0.38 12.35 16.05
N LEU A 149 -0.82 12.59 16.59
CA LEU A 149 -1.58 13.79 16.29
C LEU A 149 -0.86 15.01 16.90
N PRO A 150 -0.74 16.13 16.16
CA PRO A 150 -0.31 17.38 16.77
C PRO A 150 -1.28 17.75 17.91
N PRO A 151 -0.82 18.48 18.95
CA PRO A 151 -1.68 18.90 20.05
C PRO A 151 -2.93 19.60 19.52
N ALA A 152 -4.09 19.22 20.05
CA ALA A 152 -5.37 19.74 19.62
C ALA A 152 -5.47 21.24 19.92
N GLU A 153 -5.08 22.09 18.97
CA GLU A 153 -5.56 23.47 18.98
C GLU A 153 -7.07 23.42 18.70
N ARG A 154 -7.82 23.95 19.66
CA ARG A 154 -9.28 23.98 19.75
C ARG A 154 -9.94 23.99 18.38
N ILE A 155 -10.56 22.87 18.05
CA ILE A 155 -11.63 22.83 17.06
C ILE A 155 -12.77 23.66 17.63
N HIS A 156 -12.79 24.95 17.31
CA HIS A 156 -13.96 25.79 17.54
C HIS A 156 -15.11 25.20 16.71
N ARG A 157 -16.07 24.60 17.42
CA ARG A 157 -17.36 24.24 16.87
C ARG A 157 -18.06 25.54 16.47
N SER A 158 -18.27 25.74 15.17
CA SER A 158 -19.30 26.63 14.63
C SER A 158 -20.50 25.79 14.25
#